data_AF-A0A382V2B4-F1
#
_entry.id   AF-A0A382V2B4-F1
#
_cell.length_a   1.000
_cell.length_b   1.000
_cell.length_c   1.000
_cell.angle_alpha   90.00
_cell.angle_beta   90.00
_cell.angle_gamma   90.00
#
_symmetry.space_group_name_H-M   'P 1'
#
loop_
_entity.id
_entity.type
_entity.pdbx_description
1 polymer ?
#
loop_
_entity_poly.entity_id
_entity_poly.type
_entity_poly.pdbx_seq_one_letter_code
_entity_poly.pdbx_strand_id
1 'polypeptide(L)'
;MERWHVIATVIACYLAITLWIGLAAGRRSSSSVQGFVAGDRNFGLLVFYFVTGASMCSAFAFLGGPGWAYGRGAAAFYILSYGALGMVPWYWVGPRVADIGRNKGFVTQAQFITGRFPSRVLSVLIAFLTLAAFIPYITIQIRGAGIVIEAVTEGNIPLEIGAALAYG
;
A
#
# COMPACT_ATOMS: atom_id res chain seq x y z
N MET A 1 15.49 -27.03 17.05
CA MET A 1 14.43 -26.15 16.50
C MET A 1 14.25 -26.49 15.04
N GLU A 2 13.03 -26.76 14.61
CA GLU A 2 12.76 -26.94 13.18
C GLU A 2 12.85 -25.60 12.46
N ARG A 3 13.17 -25.61 11.16
CA ARG A 3 13.41 -24.42 10.35
C ARG A 3 12.23 -23.44 10.37
N TRP A 4 11.01 -23.94 10.36
CA TRP A 4 9.80 -23.10 10.36
C TRP A 4 9.65 -22.28 11.64
N HIS A 5 10.17 -22.74 12.79
CA HIS A 5 10.17 -21.97 14.03
C HIS A 5 11.04 -20.70 13.90
N VAL A 6 12.20 -20.83 13.26
CA VAL A 6 13.10 -19.70 13.00
C VAL A 6 12.41 -18.70 12.07
N ILE A 7 11.78 -19.19 11.00
CA ILE A 7 11.04 -18.36 10.04
C ILE A 7 9.88 -17.63 10.72
N ALA A 8 9.05 -18.34 11.48
CA ALA A 8 7.94 -17.77 12.22
C ALA A 8 8.40 -16.72 13.24
N THR A 9 9.52 -16.97 13.93
CA THR A 9 10.10 -15.99 14.87
C THR A 9 10.55 -14.73 14.14
N VAL A 10 11.23 -14.85 13.00
CA VAL A 10 11.67 -13.70 12.19
C VAL A 10 10.47 -12.90 11.70
N ILE A 11 9.42 -13.56 11.21
CA ILE A 11 8.17 -12.91 10.77
C ILE A 11 7.52 -12.17 11.94
N ALA A 12 7.37 -12.82 13.10
CA ALA A 12 6.75 -12.23 14.28
C ALA A 12 7.54 -11.02 14.79
N CYS A 13 8.87 -11.11 14.84
CA CYS A 13 9.73 -9.98 15.21
C CYS A 13 9.59 -8.82 14.22
N TYR A 14 9.57 -9.10 12.92
CA TYR A 14 9.38 -8.07 11.89
C TYR A 14 8.04 -7.37 12.06
N LEU A 15 6.93 -8.12 12.17
CA LEU A 15 5.58 -7.57 12.35
C LEU A 15 5.47 -6.74 13.64
N ALA A 16 6.06 -7.22 14.74
CA ALA A 16 6.08 -6.49 16.01
C ALA A 16 6.84 -5.16 15.89
N ILE A 17 7.99 -5.15 15.19
CA ILE A 17 8.76 -3.93 14.95
C ILE A 17 7.96 -2.96 14.07
N THR A 18 7.34 -3.44 12.98
CA THR A 18 6.54 -2.57 12.10
C THR A 18 5.33 -1.98 12.81
N LEU A 19 4.64 -2.79 13.64
CA LEU A 19 3.53 -2.32 14.46
C LEU A 19 4.00 -1.28 15.48
N TRP A 20 5.13 -1.53 16.16
CA TRP A 20 5.70 -0.59 17.11
C TRP A 20 6.07 0.75 16.45
N ILE A 21 6.69 0.73 15.27
CA ILE A 21 7.00 1.95 14.50
C ILE A 21 5.70 2.70 14.16
N GLY A 22 4.68 2.00 13.68
CA GLY A 22 3.37 2.58 13.35
C GLY A 22 2.71 3.25 14.57
N LEU A 23 2.68 2.56 15.70
CA LEU A 23 2.12 3.08 16.95
C LEU A 23 2.93 4.27 17.49
N ALA A 24 4.27 4.22 17.43
CA ALA A 24 5.14 5.30 17.87
C ALA A 24 4.98 6.55 16.99
N ALA A 25 4.87 6.38 15.68
CA ALA A 25 4.60 7.47 14.74
C ALA A 25 3.20 8.06 14.93
N GLY A 26 2.18 7.21 15.11
CA GLY A 26 0.80 7.64 15.33
C GLY A 26 0.63 8.50 16.58
N ARG A 27 1.37 8.22 17.66
CA ARG A 27 1.38 9.04 18.89
C ARG A 27 1.93 10.46 18.69
N ARG A 28 2.70 10.71 17.62
CA ARG A 28 3.27 12.03 17.31
C ARG A 28 2.43 12.83 16.31
N SER A 29 1.49 12.18 15.64
CA SER A 29 0.59 12.82 14.67
C SER A 29 -0.58 13.49 15.37
N SER A 30 -1.09 14.58 14.81
CA SER A 30 -2.32 15.20 15.32
C SER A 30 -3.52 14.25 15.23
N SER A 31 -4.48 14.40 16.15
CA SER A 31 -5.75 13.65 16.12
C SER A 31 -6.70 14.11 15.00
N SER A 32 -6.25 14.98 14.10
CA SER A 32 -7.05 15.48 12.98
C SER A 32 -7.08 14.47 11.82
N VAL A 33 -8.06 14.60 10.93
CA VAL A 33 -8.12 13.80 9.69
C VAL A 33 -6.87 14.02 8.85
N GLN A 34 -6.31 15.24 8.84
CA GLN A 34 -5.04 15.52 8.15
C GLN A 34 -3.85 14.80 8.81
N GLY A 35 -3.81 14.76 10.14
CA GLY A 35 -2.81 13.99 10.89
C GLY A 35 -2.87 12.51 10.57
N PHE A 36 -4.07 11.93 10.54
CA PHE A 36 -4.27 10.52 10.22
C PHE A 36 -3.92 10.19 8.76
N VAL A 37 -4.43 10.97 7.79
CA VAL A 37 -4.33 10.65 6.36
C VAL A 37 -2.98 11.09 5.75
N ALA A 38 -2.44 12.23 6.20
CA ALA A 38 -1.29 12.86 5.57
C ALA A 38 -0.09 13.04 6.51
N GLY A 39 -0.13 12.53 7.74
CA GLY A 39 0.97 12.67 8.71
C GLY A 39 1.31 14.13 8.99
N ASP A 40 0.28 14.97 9.10
CA ASP A 40 0.39 16.43 9.23
C ASP A 40 1.15 17.13 8.09
N ARG A 41 1.38 16.41 6.97
CA ARG A 41 2.20 16.86 5.82
C ARG A 41 3.66 17.15 6.19
N ASN A 42 4.16 16.50 7.23
CA ASN A 42 5.51 16.71 7.77
C ASN A 42 6.56 15.71 7.26
N PHE A 43 6.23 14.89 6.25
CA PHE A 43 7.19 13.94 5.70
C PHE A 43 8.29 14.67 4.92
N GLY A 44 9.54 14.52 5.38
CA GLY A 44 10.72 14.92 4.63
C GLY A 44 10.95 14.04 3.40
N LEU A 45 11.88 14.46 2.54
CA LEU A 45 12.16 13.82 1.25
C LEU A 45 12.42 12.30 1.37
N LEU A 46 13.25 11.88 2.33
CA LEU A 46 13.62 10.48 2.49
C LEU A 46 12.42 9.60 2.88
N VAL A 47 11.63 10.03 3.87
CA VAL A 47 10.43 9.30 4.29
C VAL A 47 9.43 9.24 3.15
N PHE A 48 9.21 10.37 2.47
CA PHE A 48 8.29 10.44 1.34
C PHE A 48 8.72 9.54 0.17
N TYR A 49 10.02 9.46 -0.12
CA TYR A 49 10.58 8.58 -1.14
C TYR A 49 10.26 7.10 -0.84
N PHE A 50 10.57 6.65 0.38
CA PHE A 50 10.30 5.26 0.78
C PHE A 50 8.81 4.94 0.87
N VAL A 51 7.98 5.85 1.38
CA VAL A 51 6.51 5.67 1.42
C VAL A 51 5.94 5.55 0.01
N THR A 52 6.40 6.41 -0.90
CA THR A 52 5.97 6.40 -2.31
C THR A 52 6.40 5.12 -3.01
N GLY A 53 7.65 4.67 -2.81
CA GLY A 53 8.15 3.41 -3.34
C GLY A 53 7.43 2.19 -2.76
N ALA A 54 7.22 2.16 -1.45
CA ALA A 54 6.49 1.10 -0.76
C ALA A 54 5.03 1.00 -1.24
N SER A 55 4.40 2.13 -1.59
CA SER A 55 3.06 2.17 -2.18
C SER A 55 2.97 1.53 -3.57
N MET A 56 4.10 1.36 -4.27
CA MET A 56 4.15 0.63 -5.54
C MET A 56 4.32 -0.89 -5.34
N CYS A 57 4.83 -1.32 -4.18
CA CYS A 57 5.01 -2.74 -3.88
C CYS A 57 3.66 -3.39 -3.56
N SER A 58 3.39 -4.55 -4.19
CA SER A 58 2.12 -5.25 -4.06
C SER A 58 2.29 -6.77 -4.06
N ALA A 59 1.25 -7.49 -3.68
CA ALA A 59 1.15 -8.93 -3.85
C ALA A 59 1.32 -9.34 -5.31
N PHE A 60 0.92 -8.49 -6.28
CA PHE A 60 1.25 -8.70 -7.69
C PHE A 60 2.76 -8.69 -7.90
N ALA A 61 3.50 -7.72 -7.36
CA ALA A 61 4.95 -7.66 -7.53
C ALA A 61 5.67 -8.91 -6.99
N PHE A 62 5.18 -9.47 -5.88
CA PHE A 62 5.80 -10.64 -5.23
C PHE A 62 5.35 -11.99 -5.79
N LEU A 63 4.06 -12.16 -6.08
CA LEU A 63 3.49 -13.45 -6.51
C LEU A 63 3.13 -13.45 -8.00
N GLY A 64 2.44 -12.39 -8.45
CA GLY A 64 1.93 -12.29 -9.81
C GLY A 64 3.01 -12.12 -10.87
N GLY A 65 3.96 -11.21 -10.65
CA GLY A 65 5.06 -10.90 -11.57
C GLY A 65 5.96 -12.12 -11.82
N PRO A 66 6.51 -12.76 -10.77
CA PRO A 66 7.29 -13.98 -10.93
C PRO A 66 6.48 -15.12 -11.56
N GLY A 67 5.22 -15.31 -11.17
CA GLY A 67 4.36 -16.32 -11.81
C GLY A 67 4.12 -16.06 -13.30
N TRP A 68 3.98 -14.79 -13.69
CA TRP A 68 3.85 -14.38 -15.08
C TRP A 68 5.13 -14.61 -15.88
N ALA A 69 6.28 -14.28 -15.28
CA ALA A 69 7.59 -14.55 -15.85
C ALA A 69 7.85 -16.05 -15.98
N TYR A 70 7.43 -16.86 -15.00
CA TYR A 70 7.51 -18.32 -15.08
C TYR A 70 6.71 -18.87 -16.27
N GLY A 71 5.50 -18.33 -16.51
CA GLY A 71 4.63 -18.79 -17.61
C GLY A 71 4.99 -18.24 -18.99
N ARG A 72 5.62 -17.06 -19.09
CA ARG A 72 5.84 -16.35 -20.38
C ARG A 72 7.29 -15.96 -20.66
N GLY A 73 8.20 -16.26 -19.75
CA GLY A 73 9.62 -15.93 -19.86
C GLY A 73 9.86 -14.43 -20.06
N ALA A 74 10.72 -14.11 -21.02
CA ALA A 74 11.17 -12.74 -21.28
C ALA A 74 10.04 -11.77 -21.65
N ALA A 75 8.91 -12.26 -22.17
CA ALA A 75 7.77 -11.39 -22.46
C ALA A 75 7.31 -10.65 -21.20
N ALA A 76 7.47 -11.20 -20.00
CA ALA A 76 7.08 -10.54 -18.74
C ALA A 76 7.90 -9.28 -18.40
N PHE A 77 9.05 -9.03 -19.06
CA PHE A 77 9.89 -7.87 -18.78
C PHE A 77 9.21 -6.52 -19.04
N TYR A 78 8.10 -6.47 -19.79
CA TYR A 78 7.32 -5.23 -19.94
C TYR A 78 6.82 -4.67 -18.58
N ILE A 79 6.72 -5.53 -17.54
CA ILE A 79 6.37 -5.13 -16.17
C ILE A 79 7.36 -4.12 -15.61
N LEU A 80 8.66 -4.30 -15.87
CA LEU A 80 9.68 -3.36 -15.43
C LEU A 80 9.53 -2.02 -16.16
N SER A 81 9.24 -2.07 -17.46
CA SER A 81 9.09 -0.87 -18.30
C SER A 81 7.91 -0.01 -17.85
N TYR A 82 6.70 -0.58 -17.73
CA TYR A 82 5.56 0.23 -17.27
C TYR A 82 5.65 0.58 -15.79
N GLY A 83 6.31 -0.24 -14.96
CA GLY A 83 6.54 0.07 -13.55
C GLY A 83 7.41 1.32 -13.39
N ALA A 84 8.51 1.41 -14.13
CA ALA A 84 9.40 2.57 -14.12
C ALA A 84 8.74 3.80 -14.76
N LEU A 85 8.14 3.64 -15.95
CA LEU A 85 7.56 4.76 -16.70
C LEU A 85 6.23 5.24 -16.13
N GLY A 86 5.45 4.37 -15.47
CA GLY A 86 4.17 4.73 -14.86
C GLY A 86 4.30 5.75 -13.73
N MET A 87 5.49 5.87 -13.12
CA MET A 87 5.75 6.85 -12.08
C MET A 87 6.13 8.24 -12.62
N VAL A 88 6.57 8.30 -13.88
CA VAL A 88 7.06 9.52 -14.52
C VAL A 88 6.02 10.65 -14.45
N PRO A 89 4.73 10.44 -14.79
CA PRO A 89 3.70 11.49 -14.66
C PRO A 89 3.52 12.04 -13.24
N TRP A 90 3.76 11.23 -12.20
CA TRP A 90 3.58 11.63 -10.81
C TRP A 90 4.59 12.67 -10.35
N TYR A 91 5.76 12.78 -10.99
CA TYR A 91 6.72 13.84 -10.69
C TYR A 91 6.21 15.24 -11.05
N TRP A 92 5.29 15.37 -12.02
CA TRP A 92 4.67 16.65 -12.37
C TRP A 92 3.29 16.82 -11.75
N VAL A 93 2.47 15.76 -11.73
CA VAL A 93 1.10 15.83 -11.21
C VAL A 93 1.08 15.84 -9.69
N GLY A 94 1.93 15.04 -9.05
CA GLY A 94 1.98 14.88 -7.59
C GLY A 94 2.21 16.19 -6.84
N PRO A 95 3.26 16.99 -7.16
CA PRO A 95 3.50 18.26 -6.49
C PRO A 95 2.33 19.24 -6.63
N ARG A 96 1.73 19.34 -7.82
CA ARG A 96 0.58 20.22 -8.08
C ARG A 96 -0.66 19.82 -7.29
N VAL A 97 -0.96 18.52 -7.23
CA VAL A 97 -2.08 18.00 -6.42
C VAL A 97 -1.80 18.23 -4.93
N ALA A 98 -0.56 18.02 -4.48
CA ALA A 98 -0.16 18.27 -3.10
C ALA A 98 -0.28 19.75 -2.72
N ASP A 99 0.09 20.68 -3.60
CA ASP A 99 -0.09 22.12 -3.41
C ASP A 99 -1.57 22.50 -3.28
N ILE A 100 -2.42 21.99 -4.17
CA ILE A 100 -3.86 22.23 -4.10
C ILE A 100 -4.44 21.65 -2.79
N GLY A 101 -4.01 20.44 -2.42
CA GLY A 101 -4.41 19.81 -1.17
C GLY A 101 -4.02 20.61 0.06
N ARG A 102 -2.79 21.17 0.08
CA ARG A 102 -2.32 22.09 1.13
C ARG A 102 -3.19 23.35 1.21
N ASN A 103 -3.43 24.00 0.08
CA ASN A 103 -4.15 25.27 0.04
C ASN A 103 -5.64 25.14 0.37
N LYS A 104 -6.27 24.02 -0.02
CA LYS A 104 -7.72 23.80 0.17
C LYS A 104 -8.06 22.86 1.32
N GLY A 105 -7.06 22.33 2.04
CA GLY A 105 -7.28 21.36 3.10
C GLY A 105 -7.75 19.98 2.62
N PHE A 106 -7.58 19.65 1.34
CA PHE A 106 -8.00 18.35 0.81
C PHE A 106 -7.01 17.26 1.22
N VAL A 107 -7.57 16.11 1.59
CA VAL A 107 -6.84 14.91 2.00
C VAL A 107 -7.31 13.66 1.25
N THR A 108 -8.40 13.74 0.47
CA THR A 108 -8.87 12.64 -0.38
C THR A 108 -9.00 13.05 -1.85
N GLN A 109 -8.92 12.07 -2.74
CA GLN A 109 -9.20 12.27 -4.17
C GLN A 109 -10.63 12.77 -4.44
N ALA A 110 -11.62 12.33 -3.66
CA ALA A 110 -13.00 12.78 -3.79
C ALA A 110 -13.14 14.28 -3.45
N GLN A 111 -12.46 14.75 -2.39
CA GLN A 111 -12.41 16.18 -2.06
C GLN A 111 -11.73 16.99 -3.15
N PHE A 112 -10.63 16.48 -3.72
CA PHE A 112 -9.95 17.15 -4.83
C PHE A 112 -10.88 17.32 -6.04
N ILE A 113 -11.60 16.27 -6.43
CA ILE A 113 -12.49 16.32 -7.59
C ILE A 113 -13.72 17.20 -7.33
N THR A 114 -14.36 17.08 -6.18
CA THR A 114 -15.52 17.92 -5.81
C THR A 114 -15.17 19.39 -5.64
N GLY A 115 -13.96 19.67 -5.13
CA GLY A 115 -13.41 21.02 -5.04
C GLY A 115 -13.05 21.65 -6.38
N ARG A 116 -13.01 20.86 -7.46
CA ARG A 116 -12.78 21.32 -8.84
C ARG A 116 -14.06 21.31 -9.68
N PHE A 117 -14.97 20.39 -9.40
CA PHE A 117 -16.25 20.19 -10.07
C PHE A 117 -17.35 20.11 -9.01
N PRO A 118 -18.18 21.16 -8.82
CA PRO A 118 -19.17 21.22 -7.75
C PRO A 118 -20.38 20.31 -8.05
N SER A 119 -20.18 18.99 -8.06
CA SER A 119 -21.20 17.98 -8.34
C SER A 119 -21.22 16.90 -7.25
N ARG A 120 -22.34 16.84 -6.53
CA ARG A 120 -22.58 15.80 -5.50
C ARG A 120 -22.64 14.41 -6.10
N VAL A 121 -23.20 14.27 -7.30
CA VAL A 121 -23.28 13.00 -8.03
C VAL A 121 -21.88 12.47 -8.35
N LEU A 122 -20.99 13.35 -8.84
CA LEU A 122 -19.60 12.98 -9.14
C LEU A 122 -18.85 12.56 -7.88
N SER A 123 -19.08 13.24 -6.75
CA SER A 123 -18.50 12.86 -5.45
C SER A 123 -18.88 11.43 -5.05
N VAL A 124 -20.16 11.11 -5.13
CA VAL A 124 -20.69 9.81 -4.71
C VAL A 124 -20.18 8.71 -5.64
N LEU A 125 -20.16 8.98 -6.95
CA LEU A 125 -19.60 8.06 -7.95
C LEU A 125 -18.14 7.73 -7.63
N ILE A 126 -17.30 8.74 -7.38
CA ILE A 126 -15.87 8.53 -7.11
C ILE A 126 -15.66 7.79 -5.78
N ALA A 127 -16.43 8.14 -4.74
CA ALA A 127 -16.37 7.43 -3.48
C ALA A 127 -16.73 5.95 -3.65
N PHE A 128 -17.80 5.66 -4.38
CA PHE A 128 -18.23 4.28 -4.66
C PHE A 128 -17.19 3.52 -5.50
N LEU A 129 -16.72 4.11 -6.60
CA LEU A 129 -15.68 3.50 -7.45
C LEU A 129 -14.39 3.22 -6.66
N THR A 130 -14.00 4.15 -5.78
CA THR A 130 -12.85 3.96 -4.89
C THR A 130 -13.08 2.76 -3.99
N LEU A 131 -14.21 2.70 -3.27
CA LEU A 131 -14.52 1.57 -2.39
C LEU A 131 -14.56 0.24 -3.15
N ALA A 132 -15.24 0.22 -4.30
CA ALA A 132 -15.36 -0.98 -5.14
C ALA A 132 -14.01 -1.47 -5.68
N ALA A 133 -13.07 -0.56 -5.97
CA ALA A 133 -11.71 -0.92 -6.40
C ALA A 133 -10.82 -1.36 -5.23
N PHE A 134 -10.91 -0.69 -4.08
CA PHE A 134 -10.01 -0.94 -2.94
C PHE A 134 -10.36 -2.22 -2.17
N ILE A 135 -11.63 -2.63 -2.10
CA ILE A 135 -12.02 -3.87 -1.41
C ILE A 135 -11.30 -5.11 -1.99
N PRO A 136 -11.40 -5.41 -3.31
CA PRO A 136 -10.70 -6.55 -3.88
C PRO A 136 -9.19 -6.36 -3.87
N TYR A 137 -8.71 -5.12 -4.04
CA TYR A 137 -7.29 -4.81 -3.99
C TYR A 137 -6.69 -5.17 -2.63
N ILE A 138 -7.25 -4.65 -1.53
CA ILE A 138 -6.79 -4.94 -0.17
C ILE A 138 -6.91 -6.44 0.15
N THR A 139 -8.01 -7.08 -0.26
CA THR A 139 -8.21 -8.53 -0.09
C THR A 139 -7.06 -9.33 -0.73
N ILE A 140 -6.66 -9.01 -1.96
CA ILE A 140 -5.57 -9.70 -2.64
C ILE A 140 -4.22 -9.45 -1.95
N GLN A 141 -4.00 -8.24 -1.40
CA GLN A 141 -2.77 -7.91 -0.68
C GLN A 141 -2.62 -8.76 0.59
N ILE A 142 -3.68 -8.83 1.41
CA ILE A 142 -3.71 -9.61 2.65
C ILE A 142 -3.54 -11.10 2.35
N ARG A 143 -4.30 -11.61 1.37
CA ARG A 143 -4.19 -13.02 0.95
C ARG A 143 -2.80 -13.35 0.39
N GLY A 144 -2.21 -12.42 -0.35
CA GLY A 144 -0.85 -12.57 -0.87
C GLY A 144 0.18 -12.75 0.24
N ALA A 145 0.09 -11.95 1.32
CA ALA A 145 0.95 -12.12 2.49
C ALA A 145 0.73 -13.50 3.16
N GLY A 146 -0.53 -13.92 3.33
CA GLY A 146 -0.87 -15.24 3.87
C GLY A 146 -0.28 -16.41 3.06
N ILE A 147 -0.39 -16.36 1.73
CA ILE A 147 0.20 -17.36 0.81
C ILE A 147 1.72 -17.45 1.01
N VAL A 148 2.41 -16.31 1.12
CA VAL A 148 3.86 -16.30 1.33
C VAL A 148 4.22 -16.92 2.67
N ILE A 149 3.52 -16.54 3.75
CA ILE A 149 3.76 -17.07 5.11
C ILE A 149 3.54 -18.58 5.15
N GLU A 150 2.45 -19.07 4.58
CA GLU A 150 2.14 -20.50 4.50
C GLU A 150 3.22 -21.26 3.72
N ALA A 151 3.65 -20.74 2.58
CA ALA A 151 4.68 -21.37 1.76
C ALA A 151 6.05 -21.44 2.47
N VAL A 152 6.48 -20.36 3.14
CA VAL A 152 7.79 -20.35 3.83
C VAL A 152 7.77 -21.10 5.16
N THR A 153 6.60 -21.34 5.74
CA THR A 153 6.45 -22.18 6.95
C THR A 153 6.10 -23.62 6.64
N GLU A 154 6.13 -24.02 5.37
CA GLU A 154 5.84 -25.38 4.92
C GLU A 154 4.44 -25.87 5.35
N GLY A 155 3.47 -24.95 5.38
CA GLY A 155 2.08 -25.23 5.78
C GLY A 155 1.82 -25.26 7.29
N ASN A 156 2.85 -25.06 8.14
CA ASN A 156 2.67 -25.03 9.59
C ASN A 156 1.86 -23.81 10.07
N ILE A 157 1.89 -22.70 9.32
CA ILE A 157 0.98 -21.57 9.51
C ILE A 157 0.00 -21.55 8.33
N PRO A 158 -1.27 -21.93 8.55
CA PRO A 158 -2.29 -21.90 7.51
C PRO A 158 -2.50 -20.49 6.94
N LEU A 159 -2.90 -20.43 5.66
CA LEU A 159 -3.18 -19.16 4.96
C LEU A 159 -4.04 -18.18 5.76
N GLU A 160 -5.14 -18.64 6.38
CA GLU A 160 -6.07 -17.78 7.10
C GLU A 160 -5.40 -17.11 8.32
N ILE A 161 -4.54 -17.86 9.03
CA ILE A 161 -3.79 -17.35 10.19
C ILE A 161 -2.70 -16.40 9.72
N GLY A 162 -1.95 -16.77 8.67
CA GLY A 162 -0.92 -15.89 8.09
C GLY A 162 -1.49 -14.58 7.57
N ALA A 163 -2.64 -14.64 6.90
CA ALA A 163 -3.38 -13.48 6.41
C ALA A 163 -3.87 -12.59 7.56
N ALA A 164 -4.44 -13.18 8.62
CA ALA A 164 -4.89 -12.45 9.80
C ALA A 164 -3.72 -11.76 10.52
N LEU A 165 -2.58 -12.44 10.65
CA LEU A 165 -1.36 -11.87 11.25
C LEU A 165 -0.79 -10.70 10.43
N ALA A 166 -0.89 -10.77 9.11
CA ALA A 166 -0.41 -9.70 8.22
C ALA A 166 -1.36 -8.49 8.16
N TYR A 167 -2.62 -8.66 8.56
CA TYR A 167 -3.60 -7.57 8.63
C TYR A 167 -3.42 -6.68 9.88
N GLY A 168 -2.95 -7.27 10.98
CA GLY A 168 -2.87 -6.65 12.32
C GLY A 168 -1.65 -5.78 12.58
#